data_AF-A0A8T0DIY6-F1
#
_entry.id   AF-A0A8T0DIY6-F1
#
_cell.length_a   1.000
_cell.length_b   1.000
_cell.length_c   1.000
_cell.angle_alpha   90.00
_cell.angle_beta   90.00
_cell.angle_gamma   90.00
#
_symmetry.space_group_name_H-M   'P 1'
#
loop_
_entity.id
_entity.type
_entity.pdbx_description
1 polymer ?
#
loop_
_entity_poly.entity_id
_entity_poly.type
_entity_poly.pdbx_seq_one_letter_code
_entity_poly.pdbx_strand_id
1 'polypeptide(L)'
;MGCDKQRCFNENKEVVEVNGHKFVPKAFKQFTFCGHCKDFIWPTFCEHCGSLLYGMRHQGIKCQSCKMNVHKRCETNVVESCRVKRPL
;
A
#
# COMPACT_ATOMS: atom_id res chain seq x y z
N MET A 1 9.39 4.10 25.99
CA MET A 1 8.63 4.71 24.87
C MET A 1 8.77 3.81 23.66
N GLY A 2 7.72 3.04 23.34
CA GLY A 2 7.69 2.17 22.16
C GLY A 2 7.44 2.99 20.88
N CYS A 3 7.94 2.52 19.75
CA CYS A 3 7.59 3.08 18.44
C CYS A 3 6.16 2.64 18.10
N ASP A 4 5.17 3.42 18.52
CA ASP A 4 3.76 3.23 18.15
C ASP A 4 3.59 3.37 16.63
N LYS A 5 3.58 2.24 15.92
CA LYS A 5 3.53 2.13 14.46
C LYS A 5 2.14 2.38 13.85
N GLN A 6 1.20 3.02 14.56
CA GLN A 6 -0.14 3.29 14.04
C GLN A 6 -0.47 4.78 14.11
N ARG A 7 0.10 5.57 13.19
CA ARG A 7 -0.50 6.88 12.88
C ARG A 7 -1.80 6.60 12.11
N CYS A 8 -2.91 6.58 12.82
CA CYS A 8 -4.26 6.59 12.26
C CYS A 8 -4.45 7.89 11.46
N PHE A 9 -4.20 7.84 10.15
CA PHE A 9 -4.65 8.87 9.23
C PHE A 9 -6.12 8.60 8.92
N ASN A 10 -7.00 9.15 9.77
CA ASN A 10 -8.40 9.33 9.44
C ASN A 10 -8.50 10.48 8.45
N GLU A 11 -8.73 10.16 7.19
CA GLU A 11 -9.25 11.10 6.21
C GLU A 11 -10.28 10.36 5.36
N ASN A 12 -11.38 11.05 5.04
CA ASN A 12 -12.39 10.65 4.07
C ASN A 12 -11.73 10.43 2.69
N LYS A 13 -11.08 9.27 2.52
CA LYS A 13 -10.32 8.96 1.33
C LYS A 13 -11.25 8.40 0.28
N GLU A 14 -11.35 9.09 -0.84
CA GLU A 14 -12.04 8.63 -2.04
C GLU A 14 -11.60 7.20 -2.36
N VAL A 15 -12.58 6.30 -2.42
CA VAL A 15 -12.37 4.89 -2.77
C VAL A 15 -12.37 4.80 -4.28
N VAL A 16 -11.27 4.32 -4.85
CA VAL A 16 -11.17 4.10 -6.30
C VAL A 16 -11.56 2.64 -6.57
N GLU A 17 -12.61 2.45 -7.35
CA GLU A 17 -13.06 1.11 -7.76
C GLU A 17 -12.58 0.77 -9.17
N VAL A 18 -11.82 -0.33 -9.30
CA VAL A 18 -11.30 -0.82 -10.60
C VAL A 18 -11.37 -2.34 -10.61
N ASN A 19 -12.06 -2.94 -11.59
CA ASN A 19 -12.13 -4.41 -11.76
C ASN A 19 -12.46 -5.17 -10.46
N GLY A 20 -13.36 -4.62 -9.64
CA GLY A 20 -13.77 -5.18 -8.36
C GLY A 20 -12.82 -4.94 -7.18
N HIS A 21 -11.71 -4.24 -7.39
CA HIS A 21 -10.82 -3.77 -6.31
C HIS A 21 -11.36 -2.47 -5.73
N LYS A 22 -11.33 -2.34 -4.39
CA LYS A 22 -11.64 -1.09 -3.67
C LYS A 22 -10.35 -0.51 -3.13
N PHE A 23 -9.70 0.35 -3.91
CA PHE A 23 -8.41 0.92 -3.57
C PHE A 23 -8.55 2.15 -2.66
N VAL A 24 -7.71 2.21 -1.62
CA VAL A 24 -7.59 3.38 -0.74
C VAL A 24 -6.15 3.90 -0.71
N PRO A 25 -5.92 5.23 -0.71
CA PRO A 25 -4.60 5.83 -0.55
C PRO A 25 -3.91 5.36 0.74
N LYS A 26 -2.70 4.81 0.59
CA LYS A 26 -1.90 4.31 1.72
C LYS A 26 -0.50 4.93 1.70
N ALA A 27 -0.06 5.41 2.86
CA ALA A 27 1.34 5.76 3.06
C ALA A 27 2.14 4.46 3.22
N PHE A 28 3.04 4.20 2.27
CA PHE A 28 3.96 3.07 2.32
C PHE A 28 5.22 3.49 3.04
N LYS A 29 5.72 2.63 3.92
CA LYS A 29 6.94 2.91 4.66
C LYS A 29 8.09 2.96 3.67
N GLN A 30 8.84 4.05 3.69
CA GLN A 30 10.11 4.12 2.99
C GLN A 30 11.07 3.10 3.59
N PHE A 31 12.00 2.60 2.79
CA PHE A 31 13.05 1.69 3.23
C PHE A 31 13.98 2.45 4.17
N THR A 32 13.65 2.49 5.45
CA THR A 32 14.43 3.15 6.48
C THR A 32 14.94 2.11 7.46
N PHE A 33 16.26 2.08 7.65
CA PHE A 33 16.87 1.34 8.75
C PHE A 33 16.66 2.15 10.02
N CYS A 34 15.83 1.65 10.94
CA CYS A 34 15.70 2.25 12.26
C CYS A 34 16.80 1.69 13.18
N GLY A 35 17.90 2.44 13.34
CA GLY A 35 18.99 2.06 14.26
C GLY A 35 18.56 1.89 15.72
N HIS A 36 17.47 2.55 16.12
CA HIS A 36 16.85 2.40 17.44
C HIS A 36 16.13 1.05 17.59
N CYS A 37 15.46 0.60 16.53
CA CYS A 37 14.55 -0.54 16.57
C CYS A 37 15.26 -1.88 16.27
N LYS A 38 16.44 -1.84 15.61
CA LYS A 38 17.09 -3.00 14.97
C LYS A 38 16.19 -3.81 14.02
N ASP A 39 15.03 -3.26 13.65
CA ASP A 39 14.06 -3.86 12.73
C ASP A 39 14.37 -3.43 11.30
N PHE A 40 14.44 -4.41 10.40
CA PHE A 40 14.52 -4.17 8.96
C PHE A 40 13.11 -3.92 8.40
N ILE A 41 12.88 -2.72 7.85
CA ILE A 41 11.61 -2.41 7.19
C ILE A 41 11.67 -2.92 5.75
N TRP A 42 10.94 -4.00 5.48
CA TRP A 42 10.80 -4.53 4.14
C TRP A 42 10.15 -3.51 3.20
N PRO A 43 10.72 -3.30 2.00
CA PRO A 43 10.14 -2.39 1.02
C PRO A 43 8.82 -2.95 0.49
N THR A 44 7.89 -2.08 0.15
CA THR A 44 6.66 -2.48 -0.55
C THR A 44 6.82 -2.25 -2.05
N PHE A 45 6.40 -3.22 -2.85
CA PHE A 45 6.43 -3.15 -4.31
C PHE A 45 5.03 -3.04 -4.88
N CYS A 46 4.93 -2.42 -6.06
CA CYS A 46 3.70 -2.41 -6.83
C CYS A 46 3.49 -3.78 -7.47
N GLU A 47 2.35 -4.41 -7.20
CA GLU A 47 1.97 -5.71 -7.76
C GLU A 47 1.64 -5.66 -9.27
N HIS A 48 1.49 -4.47 -9.85
CA HIS A 48 1.31 -4.30 -11.30
C HIS A 48 2.66 -4.17 -12.05
N CYS A 49 3.53 -3.22 -11.66
CA CYS A 49 4.76 -2.92 -12.41
C CYS A 49 6.04 -3.48 -11.77
N GLY A 50 5.96 -4.12 -10.60
CA GLY A 50 7.10 -4.68 -9.87
C GLY A 50 8.04 -3.63 -9.25
N SER A 51 7.82 -2.33 -9.49
CA SER A 51 8.70 -1.27 -8.97
C SER A 51 8.31 -0.85 -7.54
N LEU A 52 9.27 -0.31 -6.81
CA LEU A 52 9.11 0.14 -5.43
C LEU A 52 7.98 1.19 -5.27
N LEU A 53 7.20 1.07 -4.19
CA LEU A 53 6.28 2.09 -3.72
C LEU A 53 7.03 3.01 -2.74
N TYR A 54 7.82 3.94 -3.29
CA TYR A 54 8.67 4.88 -2.53
C TYR A 54 8.43 6.33 -2.97
N GLY A 55 9.04 7.29 -2.27
CA GLY A 55 8.99 8.72 -2.57
C GLY A 55 8.30 9.56 -1.50
N MET A 56 8.37 10.89 -1.65
CA MET A 56 7.86 11.88 -0.68
C MET A 56 6.33 12.09 -0.75
N ARG A 57 5.64 11.54 -1.75
CA ARG A 57 4.20 11.68 -1.96
C ARG A 57 3.46 10.36 -1.73
N HIS A 58 2.16 10.40 -1.47
CA HIS A 58 1.29 9.24 -1.29
C HIS A 58 1.05 8.52 -2.63
N GLN A 59 2.12 7.92 -3.18
CA GLN A 59 2.14 7.40 -4.56
C GLN A 59 1.40 6.08 -4.71
N GLY A 60 0.99 5.46 -3.61
CA GLY A 60 0.43 4.13 -3.60
C GLY A 60 -0.98 4.07 -3.04
N ILE A 61 -1.72 3.10 -3.54
CA ILE A 61 -3.05 2.73 -3.08
C ILE A 61 -3.05 1.23 -2.74
N LYS A 62 -3.94 0.83 -1.83
CA LYS A 62 -4.09 -0.55 -1.38
C LYS A 62 -5.53 -1.01 -1.48
N CYS A 63 -5.76 -2.17 -2.08
CA CYS A 63 -7.10 -2.77 -2.13
C CYS A 63 -7.52 -3.23 -0.73
N GLN A 64 -8.72 -2.84 -0.30
CA GLN A 64 -9.25 -3.23 1.01
C GLN A 64 -9.53 -4.74 1.09
N SER A 65 -9.92 -5.37 -0.01
CA SER A 65 -10.31 -6.78 -0.06
C SER A 65 -9.12 -7.73 -0.21
N CYS A 66 -8.40 -7.65 -1.33
CA CYS A 66 -7.30 -8.58 -1.66
C CYS A 66 -5.92 -8.12 -1.14
N LYS A 67 -5.84 -6.93 -0.54
CA LYS A 67 -4.61 -6.31 -0.01
C LYS A 67 -3.55 -5.99 -1.07
N MET A 68 -3.90 -6.01 -2.37
CA MET A 68 -3.01 -5.63 -3.48
C MET A 68 -2.52 -4.19 -3.33
N ASN A 69 -1.21 -3.95 -3.51
CA ASN A 69 -0.58 -2.64 -3.44
C ASN A 69 -0.16 -2.21 -4.85
N VAL A 70 -0.61 -1.03 -5.30
CA VAL A 70 -0.25 -0.49 -6.62
C VAL A 70 0.09 0.99 -6.53
N HIS A 71 0.85 1.51 -7.50
CA HIS A 71 0.97 2.96 -7.64
C HIS A 71 -0.37 3.55 -8.07
N LYS A 72 -0.64 4.80 -7.69
CA LYS A 72 -1.80 5.55 -8.19
C LYS A 72 -1.84 5.57 -9.72
N ARG A 73 -0.69 5.77 -10.38
CA ARG A 73 -0.59 5.70 -11.87
C ARG A 73 -0.82 4.31 -12.47
N CYS A 74 -0.75 3.26 -11.66
CA CYS A 74 -0.90 1.88 -12.12
C CYS A 74 -2.32 1.35 -11.93
N GLU A 75 -3.21 2.10 -11.26
CA GLU A 75 -4.54 1.63 -10.89
C GLU A 75 -5.39 1.27 -12.11
N THR A 76 -5.37 2.11 -13.15
CA THR A 76 -6.13 1.91 -14.40
C THR A 76 -5.62 0.76 -15.26
N ASN A 77 -4.38 0.31 -15.02
CA ASN A 77 -3.76 -0.78 -15.80
C ASN A 77 -3.92 -2.15 -15.12
N VAL A 78 -4.55 -2.22 -13.95
CA VAL A 78 -4.86 -3.49 -13.28
C VAL A 78 -5.97 -4.19 -14.05
N VAL A 79 -5.62 -5.10 -14.95
CA VAL A 79 -6.59 -5.88 -15.75
C VAL A 79 -7.24 -7.03 -14.98
N GLU A 80 -6.59 -7.52 -13.93
CA GLU A 80 -7.09 -8.67 -13.17
C GLU A 80 -8.23 -8.28 -12.23
N SER A 81 -9.26 -9.13 -12.21
CA SER A 81 -10.37 -8.99 -11.27
C SER A 81 -9.95 -9.25 -9.83
N CYS A 82 -10.56 -8.54 -8.89
CA CYS A 82 -10.26 -8.70 -7.48
C CYS A 82 -10.60 -10.11 -6.97
N ARG A 83 -9.60 -10.80 -6.42
CA ARG A 83 -9.76 -12.09 -5.74
C ARG A 83 -9.46 -11.92 -4.26
N VAL A 84 -10.44 -12.15 -3.40
CA VAL A 84 -10.25 -12.08 -1.94
C VAL A 84 -9.19 -13.11 -1.56
N LYS A 85 -8.06 -12.65 -0.99
CA LYS A 85 -7.04 -13.54 -0.44
C LYS A 85 -7.65 -14.20 0.82
N ARG A 86 -7.78 -15.52 0.84
CA ARG A 86 -8.17 -16.24 2.06
C ARG A 86 -7.02 -16.13 3.07
N PRO A 87 -7.26 -15.73 4.33
CA PRO A 87 -6.25 -15.87 5.37
C PRO A 87 -5.97 -17.36 5.56
N LEU A 88 -4.69 -17.74 5.47
CA LEU A 88 -4.18 -19.05 5.88
C LEU A 88 -3.95 -19.03 7.40
#